data_AF-A0A7J4JDH6-F1
#
_entry.id   AF-A0A7J4JDH6-F1
#
_cell.length_a   1.000
_cell.length_b   1.000
_cell.length_c   1.000
_cell.angle_alpha   90.00
_cell.angle_beta   90.00
_cell.angle_gamma   90.00
#
_symmetry.space_group_name_H-M   'P 1'
#
loop_
_entity.id
_entity.type
_entity.pdbx_description
1 polymer ?
#
loop_
_entity_poly.entity_id
_entity_poly.type
_entity_poly.pdbx_seq_one_letter_code
_entity_poly.pdbx_strand_id
1 'polypeptide(L)'
;MKTIVLLLAVSLLALGCVVPGGEAKALAGYQAVLAKYGLGADAFMPAHPVDVLGFESEMKAVKEAAGASGSADGRALEKAADIELDVAAALKKMFEGREHLKVVGIIAPDCSKDGAAGKARAAFEEAATRARLALEKKKILEKDFANFMDRFAGVAGPDFDRYVAYLAITNTAAAKQLESRCRK
;
A
#
# COMPACT_ATOMS: atom_id res chain seq x y z
N MET A 1 10.53 43.77 28.94
CA MET A 1 11.01 42.37 28.91
C MET A 1 10.00 41.35 28.37
N LYS A 2 8.68 41.50 28.55
CA LYS A 2 7.69 40.48 28.14
C LYS A 2 7.41 40.39 26.63
N THR A 3 7.59 41.47 25.88
CA THR A 3 7.30 41.52 24.43
C THR A 3 8.42 40.96 23.54
N ILE A 4 9.68 41.03 23.98
CA ILE A 4 10.83 40.50 23.23
C ILE A 4 10.84 38.96 23.26
N VAL A 5 10.41 38.36 24.38
CA VAL A 5 10.29 36.89 24.53
C VAL A 5 9.21 36.32 23.60
N LEU A 6 8.11 37.06 23.38
CA LEU A 6 7.03 36.61 22.51
C LEU A 6 7.45 36.62 21.02
N LEU A 7 8.21 37.65 20.61
CA LEU A 7 8.74 37.74 19.24
C LEU A 7 9.76 36.63 18.96
N LEU A 8 10.59 36.25 19.94
CA LEU A 8 11.52 35.11 19.81
C LEU A 8 10.79 33.77 19.71
N ALA A 9 9.72 33.56 20.47
CA ALA A 9 8.91 32.34 20.42
C ALA A 9 8.14 32.19 19.09
N VAL A 10 7.61 33.29 18.55
CA VAL A 10 6.94 33.31 17.24
C VAL A 10 7.96 33.17 16.11
N SER A 11 9.15 33.72 16.26
CA SER A 11 10.26 33.52 15.30
C SER A 11 10.74 32.06 15.30
N LEU A 12 10.78 31.38 16.45
CA LEU A 12 11.11 29.95 16.57
C LEU A 12 10.00 29.01 16.05
N LEU A 13 8.76 29.48 15.99
CA LEU A 13 7.65 28.76 15.36
C LEU A 13 7.60 28.98 13.83
N ALA A 14 8.08 30.13 13.34
CA ALA A 14 8.13 30.49 11.92
C ALA A 14 9.43 30.06 11.22
N LEU A 15 10.55 30.02 11.94
CA LEU A 15 11.76 29.30 11.55
C LEU A 15 11.53 27.84 11.91
N GLY A 16 10.87 27.12 11.00
CA GLY A 16 10.50 25.74 11.18
C GLY A 16 11.59 24.94 11.88
N CYS A 17 11.15 24.09 12.81
CA CYS A 17 11.81 22.81 13.07
C CYS A 17 11.94 22.05 11.73
N VAL A 18 12.87 22.48 10.88
CA VAL A 18 13.57 21.62 9.95
C VAL A 18 14.36 20.72 10.87
N VAL A 19 13.72 19.65 11.35
CA VAL A 19 14.40 18.58 12.04
C VAL A 19 15.43 18.08 11.05
N PRO A 20 16.74 18.30 11.25
CA PRO A 20 17.75 17.66 10.43
C PRO A 20 17.63 16.18 10.80
N GLY A 21 16.91 15.41 9.98
CA GLY A 21 16.61 14.01 10.25
C GLY A 21 15.15 13.59 10.08
N GLY A 22 14.22 14.45 9.66
CA GLY A 22 12.85 14.02 9.32
C GLY A 22 12.83 12.89 8.28
N GLU A 23 13.62 13.04 7.21
CA GLU A 23 13.76 12.04 6.14
C GLU A 23 14.49 10.78 6.57
N ALA A 24 15.61 10.92 7.28
CA ALA A 24 16.37 9.79 7.80
C ALA A 24 15.51 8.96 8.77
N LYS A 25 14.68 9.63 9.58
CA LYS A 25 13.69 8.98 10.45
C LYS A 25 12.56 8.33 9.66
N ALA A 26 12.07 8.96 8.58
CA ALA A 26 11.02 8.37 7.75
C ALA A 26 11.53 7.12 7.01
N LEU A 27 12.74 7.15 6.46
CA LEU A 27 13.36 5.99 5.82
C LEU A 27 13.64 4.87 6.83
N ALA A 28 14.17 5.21 8.01
CA ALA A 28 14.35 4.24 9.09
C ALA A 28 13.00 3.66 9.54
N GLY A 29 11.94 4.47 9.58
CA GLY A 29 10.57 4.04 9.85
C GLY A 29 10.05 3.06 8.80
N TYR A 30 10.23 3.38 7.51
CA TYR A 30 9.89 2.48 6.40
C TYR A 30 10.57 1.11 6.55
N GLN A 31 11.89 1.10 6.77
CA GLN A 31 12.67 -0.12 6.95
C GLN A 31 12.25 -0.90 8.21
N ALA A 32 11.95 -0.20 9.30
CA ALA A 32 11.49 -0.81 10.54
C ALA A 32 10.11 -1.47 10.38
N VAL A 33 9.19 -0.83 9.65
CA VAL A 33 7.88 -1.41 9.32
C VAL A 33 8.07 -2.67 8.48
N LEU A 34 8.85 -2.61 7.40
CA LEU A 34 9.13 -3.80 6.59
C LEU A 34 9.70 -4.95 7.45
N ALA A 35 10.74 -4.67 8.25
CA ALA A 35 11.37 -5.67 9.10
C ALA A 35 10.41 -6.28 10.13
N LYS A 36 9.53 -5.46 10.75
CA LYS A 36 8.54 -5.93 11.73
C LYS A 36 7.60 -6.98 11.15
N TYR A 37 7.22 -6.83 9.88
CA TYR A 37 6.34 -7.76 9.17
C TYR A 37 7.12 -8.83 8.39
N GLY A 38 8.45 -8.93 8.59
CA GLY A 38 9.31 -9.90 7.92
C GLY A 38 9.44 -9.65 6.41
N LEU A 39 9.29 -8.39 5.98
CA LEU A 39 9.27 -7.99 4.58
C LEU A 39 10.62 -7.46 4.12
N GLY A 40 10.93 -7.66 2.85
CA GLY A 40 12.19 -7.30 2.21
C GLY A 40 12.27 -7.88 0.80
N ALA A 41 13.48 -8.23 0.37
CA ALA A 41 13.72 -8.71 -0.99
C ALA A 41 13.01 -10.02 -1.34
N ASP A 42 12.75 -10.89 -0.35
CA ASP A 42 12.18 -12.23 -0.56
C ASP A 42 10.70 -12.34 -0.11
N ALA A 43 10.21 -11.35 0.62
CA ALA A 43 8.85 -11.32 1.16
C ALA A 43 8.29 -9.90 1.03
N PHE A 44 7.32 -9.73 0.12
CA PHE A 44 6.87 -8.40 -0.27
C PHE A 44 5.71 -7.88 0.57
N MET A 45 4.91 -8.77 1.17
CA MET A 45 3.72 -8.39 1.95
C MET A 45 3.40 -9.37 3.08
N PRO A 46 2.65 -8.93 4.10
CA PRO A 46 2.21 -9.81 5.18
C PRO A 46 1.31 -10.94 4.67
N ALA A 47 1.53 -12.16 5.16
CA ALA A 47 0.77 -13.34 4.72
C ALA A 47 -0.63 -13.43 5.35
N HIS A 48 -0.84 -12.83 6.52
CA HIS A 48 -2.09 -12.93 7.27
C HIS A 48 -2.93 -11.65 7.20
N PRO A 49 -4.27 -11.75 7.13
CA PRO A 49 -5.15 -10.59 7.05
C PRO A 49 -5.01 -9.60 8.22
N VAL A 50 -4.74 -10.10 9.43
CA VAL A 50 -4.55 -9.28 10.63
C VAL A 50 -3.30 -8.41 10.49
N ASP A 51 -2.22 -8.98 9.95
CA ASP A 51 -0.95 -8.28 9.76
C ASP A 51 -1.05 -7.22 8.67
N VAL A 52 -1.88 -7.44 7.63
CA VAL A 52 -2.13 -6.44 6.58
C VAL A 52 -2.75 -5.15 7.15
N LEU A 53 -3.64 -5.25 8.14
CA LEU A 53 -4.24 -4.06 8.78
C LEU A 53 -3.22 -3.27 9.60
N GLY A 54 -2.39 -3.96 10.38
CA GLY A 54 -1.31 -3.33 11.14
C GLY A 54 -0.30 -2.65 10.20
N PHE A 55 0.08 -3.36 9.14
CA PHE A 55 0.97 -2.84 8.10
C PHE A 55 0.41 -1.59 7.42
N GLU A 56 -0.86 -1.61 7.00
CA GLU A 56 -1.53 -0.46 6.36
C GLU A 56 -1.48 0.78 7.26
N SER A 57 -1.75 0.62 8.56
CA SER A 57 -1.73 1.73 9.51
C SER A 57 -0.33 2.32 9.69
N GLU A 58 0.68 1.47 9.85
CA GLU A 58 2.05 1.93 10.07
C GLU A 58 2.66 2.53 8.79
N MET A 59 2.35 1.96 7.64
CA MET A 59 2.83 2.48 6.35
C MET A 59 2.17 3.81 5.97
N LYS A 60 0.92 4.08 6.40
CA LYS A 60 0.32 5.42 6.28
C LYS A 60 1.09 6.47 7.09
N ALA A 61 1.50 6.15 8.31
CA ALA A 61 2.30 7.07 9.11
C ALA A 61 3.67 7.36 8.46
N VAL A 62 4.29 6.34 7.85
CA VAL A 62 5.52 6.53 7.05
C VAL A 62 5.26 7.46 5.87
N LYS A 63 4.19 7.24 5.10
CA LYS A 63 3.82 8.10 3.96
C LYS A 63 3.62 9.55 4.38
N GLU A 64 2.87 9.79 5.45
CA GLU A 64 2.60 11.13 5.99
C GLU A 64 3.90 11.82 6.44
N ALA A 65 4.76 11.11 7.17
CA ALA A 65 6.05 11.63 7.61
C ALA A 65 7.00 11.94 6.44
N ALA A 66 6.97 11.12 5.39
CA ALA A 66 7.75 11.32 4.17
C ALA A 66 7.27 12.56 3.40
N GLY A 67 5.95 12.70 3.20
CA GLY A 67 5.35 13.85 2.50
C GLY A 67 5.58 15.19 3.22
N ALA A 68 5.62 15.18 4.56
CA ALA A 68 5.89 16.37 5.36
C ALA A 68 7.32 16.92 5.21
N SER A 69 8.27 16.14 4.69
CA SER A 69 9.67 16.58 4.52
C SER A 69 9.89 17.53 3.33
N GLY A 70 9.05 17.48 2.30
CA GLY A 70 9.13 18.35 1.11
C GLY A 70 10.33 18.12 0.17
N SER A 71 11.24 17.19 0.48
CA SER A 71 12.43 16.91 -0.34
C SER A 71 12.20 15.90 -1.46
N ALA A 72 13.20 15.75 -2.33
CA ALA A 72 13.16 14.73 -3.39
C ALA A 72 13.13 13.31 -2.81
N ASP A 73 13.99 13.02 -1.84
CA ASP A 73 14.05 11.75 -1.12
C ASP A 73 12.74 11.46 -0.38
N GLY A 74 12.18 12.47 0.28
CA GLY A 74 10.89 12.39 0.94
C GLY A 74 9.76 12.04 -0.02
N ARG A 75 9.70 12.70 -1.19
CA ARG A 75 8.72 12.38 -2.24
C ARG A 75 8.92 10.96 -2.80
N ALA A 76 10.17 10.51 -2.96
CA ALA A 76 10.46 9.16 -3.42
C ALA A 76 9.95 8.12 -2.40
N LEU A 77 10.21 8.36 -1.11
CA LEU A 77 9.74 7.50 -0.02
C LEU A 77 8.21 7.54 0.13
N GLU A 78 7.58 8.71 -0.02
CA GLU A 78 6.13 8.84 0.00
C GLU A 78 5.50 7.99 -1.12
N LYS A 79 6.05 8.06 -2.35
CA LYS A 79 5.63 7.23 -3.48
C LYS A 79 5.86 5.74 -3.22
N ALA A 80 6.99 5.36 -2.64
CA ALA A 80 7.27 3.97 -2.28
C ALA A 80 6.26 3.44 -1.26
N ALA A 81 6.01 4.18 -0.18
CA ALA A 81 5.00 3.83 0.83
C ALA A 81 3.58 3.76 0.23
N ASP A 82 3.23 4.65 -0.71
CA ASP A 82 1.95 4.64 -1.41
C ASP A 82 1.77 3.39 -2.29
N ILE A 83 2.84 2.90 -2.92
CA ILE A 83 2.84 1.63 -3.65
C ILE A 83 2.55 0.46 -2.70
N GLU A 84 3.27 0.38 -1.57
CA GLU A 84 3.05 -0.66 -0.57
C GLU A 84 1.60 -0.65 -0.04
N LEU A 85 1.01 0.54 0.15
CA LEU A 85 -0.37 0.71 0.58
C LEU A 85 -1.38 0.21 -0.46
N ASP A 86 -1.14 0.42 -1.76
CA ASP A 86 -1.99 -0.15 -2.81
C ASP A 86 -1.90 -1.69 -2.85
N VAL A 87 -0.72 -2.26 -2.62
CA VAL A 87 -0.58 -3.72 -2.51
C VAL A 87 -1.30 -4.26 -1.27
N ALA A 88 -1.18 -3.59 -0.12
CA ALA A 88 -1.92 -3.93 1.08
C ALA A 88 -3.44 -3.85 0.87
N ALA A 89 -3.93 -2.81 0.18
CA ALA A 89 -5.33 -2.67 -0.20
C ALA A 89 -5.79 -3.79 -1.15
N ALA A 90 -4.94 -4.21 -2.10
CA ALA A 90 -5.22 -5.35 -2.96
C ALA A 90 -5.39 -6.64 -2.16
N LEU A 91 -4.49 -6.90 -1.20
CA LEU A 91 -4.56 -8.08 -0.34
C LEU A 91 -5.82 -8.09 0.54
N LYS A 92 -6.14 -6.95 1.15
CA LYS A 92 -7.36 -6.80 1.96
C LYS A 92 -8.61 -7.15 1.15
N LYS A 93 -8.70 -6.65 -0.08
CA LYS A 93 -9.81 -6.93 -0.99
C LYS A 93 -9.83 -8.38 -1.47
N MET A 94 -8.67 -8.98 -1.71
CA MET A 94 -8.57 -10.42 -1.99
C MET A 94 -9.11 -11.26 -0.82
N PHE A 95 -8.75 -10.91 0.43
CA PHE A 95 -9.25 -11.61 1.61
C PHE A 95 -10.75 -11.42 1.79
N GLU A 96 -11.27 -10.19 1.61
CA GLU A 96 -12.72 -9.91 1.60
C GLU A 96 -13.45 -10.78 0.56
N GLY A 97 -12.92 -10.87 -0.66
CA GLY A 97 -13.47 -11.73 -1.71
C GLY A 97 -13.48 -13.21 -1.32
N ARG A 98 -12.40 -13.70 -0.69
CA ARG A 98 -12.31 -15.08 -0.18
C ARG A 98 -13.31 -15.35 0.94
N GLU A 99 -13.54 -14.40 1.84
CA GLU A 99 -14.56 -14.54 2.89
C GLU A 99 -15.97 -14.65 2.29
N HIS A 100 -16.30 -13.82 1.29
CA HIS A 100 -17.57 -13.95 0.59
C HIS A 100 -17.71 -15.28 -0.14
N LEU A 101 -16.64 -15.80 -0.76
CA LEU A 101 -16.65 -17.12 -1.42
C LEU A 101 -17.04 -18.27 -0.49
N LYS A 102 -16.70 -18.21 0.81
CA LYS A 102 -17.04 -19.27 1.78
C LYS A 102 -18.55 -19.50 1.90
N VAL A 103 -19.35 -18.49 1.58
CA VAL A 103 -20.82 -18.52 1.68
C VAL A 103 -21.51 -18.45 0.32
N VAL A 104 -20.77 -18.52 -0.78
CA VAL A 104 -21.35 -18.59 -2.13
C VAL A 104 -21.95 -19.97 -2.35
N GLY A 105 -23.26 -20.03 -2.58
CA GLY A 105 -23.97 -21.26 -2.96
C GLY A 105 -23.42 -21.84 -4.27
N ILE A 106 -23.20 -23.16 -4.31
CA ILE A 106 -22.60 -23.84 -5.48
C ILE A 106 -23.61 -23.97 -6.63
N ILE A 107 -24.88 -24.23 -6.30
CA ILE A 107 -25.94 -24.59 -7.29
C ILE A 107 -26.66 -23.35 -7.83
N ALA A 108 -26.96 -22.37 -6.97
CA ALA A 108 -27.60 -21.12 -7.32
C ALA A 108 -26.95 -19.98 -6.53
N PRO A 109 -25.78 -19.47 -6.97
CA PRO A 109 -25.10 -18.38 -6.29
C PRO A 109 -25.97 -17.12 -6.32
N ASP A 110 -26.07 -16.41 -5.19
CA ASP A 110 -26.69 -15.09 -5.16
C ASP A 110 -25.78 -14.07 -5.87
N CYS A 111 -26.12 -13.83 -7.13
CA CYS A 111 -25.39 -12.98 -8.07
C CYS A 111 -25.87 -11.53 -8.09
N SER A 112 -26.82 -11.16 -7.23
CA SER A 112 -27.16 -9.76 -7.04
C SER A 112 -25.94 -8.98 -6.53
N LYS A 113 -25.95 -7.64 -6.68
CA LYS A 113 -24.85 -6.79 -6.19
C LYS A 113 -24.62 -6.95 -4.68
N ASP A 114 -25.70 -7.20 -3.93
CA ASP A 114 -25.65 -7.40 -2.49
C ASP A 114 -25.46 -8.87 -2.08
N GLY A 115 -25.59 -9.77 -3.05
CA GLY A 115 -25.38 -11.21 -2.91
C GLY A 115 -23.92 -11.57 -2.70
N ALA A 116 -23.68 -12.72 -2.07
CA ALA A 116 -22.33 -13.19 -1.75
C ALA A 116 -21.43 -13.30 -2.99
N ALA A 117 -21.96 -13.77 -4.12
CA ALA A 117 -21.17 -13.91 -5.35
C ALA A 117 -20.88 -12.54 -5.98
N GLY A 118 -21.85 -11.62 -5.94
CA GLY A 118 -21.67 -10.23 -6.40
C GLY A 118 -20.60 -9.49 -5.58
N LYS A 119 -20.68 -9.59 -4.25
CA LYS A 119 -19.69 -9.01 -3.33
C LYS A 119 -18.30 -9.61 -3.50
N ALA A 120 -18.20 -10.94 -3.61
CA ALA A 120 -16.93 -11.61 -3.87
C ALA A 120 -16.29 -11.12 -5.18
N ARG A 121 -17.08 -11.02 -6.25
CA ARG A 121 -16.60 -10.55 -7.55
C ARG A 121 -16.09 -9.11 -7.47
N ALA A 122 -16.88 -8.20 -6.89
CA ALA A 122 -16.50 -6.80 -6.74
C ALA A 122 -15.20 -6.64 -5.93
N ALA A 123 -15.04 -7.40 -4.84
CA ALA A 123 -13.83 -7.40 -4.04
C ALA A 123 -12.60 -7.89 -4.85
N PHE A 124 -12.73 -8.95 -5.65
CA PHE A 124 -11.65 -9.40 -6.52
C PHE A 124 -11.32 -8.42 -7.67
N GLU A 125 -12.32 -7.77 -8.26
CA GLU A 125 -12.10 -6.73 -9.28
C GLU A 125 -11.34 -5.53 -8.70
N GLU A 126 -11.71 -5.09 -7.49
CA GLU A 126 -11.02 -4.02 -6.78
C GLU A 126 -9.59 -4.43 -6.40
N ALA A 127 -9.40 -5.66 -5.91
CA ALA A 127 -8.06 -6.20 -5.62
C ALA A 127 -7.16 -6.17 -6.85
N ALA A 128 -7.67 -6.61 -8.00
CA ALA A 128 -6.93 -6.59 -9.26
C ALA A 128 -6.61 -5.16 -9.72
N THR A 129 -7.53 -4.22 -9.53
CA THR A 129 -7.34 -2.81 -9.87
C THR A 129 -6.24 -2.17 -9.04
N ARG A 130 -6.25 -2.42 -7.72
CA ARG A 130 -5.22 -1.92 -6.78
C ARG A 130 -3.83 -2.48 -7.10
N ALA A 131 -3.73 -3.77 -7.40
CA ALA A 131 -2.47 -4.38 -7.80
C ALA A 131 -1.92 -3.77 -9.12
N ARG A 132 -2.78 -3.49 -10.11
CA ARG A 132 -2.36 -2.80 -11.35
C ARG A 132 -1.87 -1.38 -11.06
N LEU A 133 -2.59 -0.64 -10.21
CA LEU A 133 -2.21 0.71 -9.82
C LEU A 133 -0.83 0.75 -9.14
N ALA A 134 -0.54 -0.22 -8.25
CA ALA A 134 0.77 -0.36 -7.63
C ALA A 134 1.89 -0.55 -8.67
N LEU A 135 1.69 -1.39 -9.69
CA LEU A 135 2.66 -1.57 -10.79
C LEU A 135 2.84 -0.30 -11.63
N GLU A 136 1.76 0.41 -11.92
CA GLU A 136 1.83 1.68 -12.66
C GLU A 136 2.60 2.75 -11.87
N LYS A 137 2.32 2.87 -10.57
CA LYS A 137 3.03 3.76 -9.67
C LYS A 137 4.51 3.40 -9.54
N LYS A 138 4.85 2.11 -9.50
CA LYS A 138 6.24 1.67 -9.49
C LYS A 138 7.00 2.10 -10.74
N LYS A 139 6.42 1.94 -11.94
CA LYS A 139 7.04 2.43 -13.18
C LYS A 139 7.33 3.94 -13.14
N ILE A 140 6.43 4.70 -12.54
CA ILE A 140 6.62 6.15 -12.33
C ILE A 140 7.75 6.41 -11.33
N LEU A 141 7.79 5.67 -10.22
CA LEU A 141 8.87 5.77 -9.23
C LEU A 141 10.23 5.43 -9.84
N GLU A 142 10.35 4.33 -10.57
CA GLU A 142 11.59 3.91 -11.25
C GLU A 142 12.07 4.96 -12.25
N LYS A 143 11.14 5.58 -13.00
CA LYS A 143 11.46 6.62 -13.97
C LYS A 143 11.90 7.92 -13.31
N ASP A 144 11.13 8.40 -12.33
CA ASP A 144 11.32 9.73 -11.74
C ASP A 144 12.41 9.75 -10.65
N PHE A 145 12.70 8.58 -10.05
CA PHE A 145 13.56 8.45 -8.87
C PHE A 145 14.51 7.23 -8.95
N ALA A 146 14.99 6.87 -10.14
CA ALA A 146 15.88 5.72 -10.36
C ALA A 146 17.02 5.62 -9.33
N ASN A 147 17.69 6.73 -9.02
CA ASN A 147 18.83 6.80 -8.09
C ASN A 147 18.47 6.50 -6.62
N PHE A 148 17.17 6.41 -6.29
CA PHE A 148 16.69 6.16 -4.93
C PHE A 148 16.11 4.75 -4.76
N MET A 149 15.91 4.01 -5.86
CA MET A 149 15.21 2.71 -5.85
C MET A 149 15.85 1.72 -4.87
N ASP A 150 17.17 1.62 -4.84
CA ASP A 150 17.90 0.68 -3.97
C ASP A 150 17.65 0.88 -2.46
N ARG A 151 17.07 2.04 -2.07
CA ARG A 151 16.74 2.35 -0.67
C ARG A 151 15.39 1.76 -0.24
N PHE A 152 14.56 1.32 -1.19
CA PHE A 152 13.19 0.86 -0.97
C PHE A 152 13.07 -0.65 -1.21
N ALA A 153 13.72 -1.45 -0.35
CA ALA A 153 13.90 -2.89 -0.55
C ALA A 153 12.62 -3.71 -0.82
N GLY A 154 11.44 -3.26 -0.34
CA GLY A 154 10.16 -3.89 -0.68
C GLY A 154 9.83 -3.70 -2.16
N VAL A 155 9.64 -2.45 -2.59
CA VAL A 155 9.27 -2.09 -3.97
C VAL A 155 10.37 -2.42 -4.99
N ALA A 156 11.65 -2.30 -4.60
CA ALA A 156 12.80 -2.53 -5.47
C ALA A 156 13.21 -4.01 -5.59
N GLY A 157 12.60 -4.90 -4.82
CA GLY A 157 12.98 -6.31 -4.86
C GLY A 157 12.69 -6.96 -6.23
N PRO A 158 13.53 -7.90 -6.68
CA PRO A 158 13.53 -8.43 -8.04
C PRO A 158 12.22 -9.15 -8.41
N ASP A 159 11.52 -9.71 -7.42
CA ASP A 159 10.25 -10.43 -7.62
C ASP A 159 9.01 -9.60 -7.30
N PHE A 160 9.15 -8.32 -6.92
CA PHE A 160 8.01 -7.46 -6.59
C PHE A 160 7.00 -7.39 -7.76
N ASP A 161 7.48 -7.12 -8.97
CA ASP A 161 6.60 -7.00 -10.14
C ASP A 161 5.86 -8.28 -10.45
N ARG A 162 6.58 -9.41 -10.32
CA ARG A 162 6.01 -10.73 -10.54
C ARG A 162 4.93 -11.04 -9.51
N TYR A 163 5.18 -10.72 -8.24
CA TYR A 163 4.23 -10.90 -7.15
C TYR A 163 2.97 -10.05 -7.36
N VAL A 164 3.11 -8.75 -7.63
CA VAL A 164 1.95 -7.87 -7.81
C VAL A 164 1.19 -8.18 -9.11
N ALA A 165 1.89 -8.57 -10.18
CA ALA A 165 1.25 -9.06 -11.40
C ALA A 165 0.46 -10.35 -11.14
N TYR A 166 1.00 -11.28 -10.35
CA TYR A 166 0.30 -12.49 -9.95
C TYR A 166 -0.97 -12.17 -9.15
N LEU A 167 -0.92 -11.22 -8.20
CA LEU A 167 -2.12 -10.73 -7.51
C LEU A 167 -3.16 -10.18 -8.51
N ALA A 168 -2.76 -9.35 -9.48
CA ALA A 168 -3.69 -8.80 -10.45
C ALA A 168 -4.35 -9.88 -11.33
N ILE A 169 -3.55 -10.85 -11.80
CA ILE A 169 -4.01 -11.93 -12.69
C ILE A 169 -4.95 -12.88 -11.94
N THR A 170 -4.55 -13.34 -10.76
CA THR A 170 -5.34 -14.32 -9.99
C THR A 170 -6.68 -13.76 -9.54
N ASN A 171 -6.71 -12.52 -9.06
CA ASN A 171 -7.97 -11.87 -8.69
C ASN A 171 -8.87 -11.61 -9.91
N THR A 172 -8.30 -11.23 -11.06
CA THR A 172 -9.07 -11.11 -12.31
C THR A 172 -9.70 -12.45 -12.72
N ALA A 173 -8.94 -13.54 -12.61
CA ALA A 173 -9.43 -14.89 -12.94
C ALA A 173 -10.58 -15.31 -11.99
N ALA A 174 -10.45 -15.06 -10.69
CA ALA A 174 -11.48 -15.34 -9.70
C ALA A 174 -12.79 -14.55 -10.00
N ALA A 175 -12.68 -13.26 -10.31
CA ALA A 175 -13.82 -12.43 -10.69
C ALA A 175 -14.53 -12.97 -11.95
N LYS A 176 -13.77 -13.32 -13.00
CA LYS A 176 -14.33 -13.90 -14.23
C LYS A 176 -15.01 -15.25 -14.00
N GLN A 177 -14.46 -16.08 -13.10
CA GLN A 177 -15.07 -17.36 -12.76
C GLN A 177 -16.42 -17.17 -12.09
N LEU A 178 -16.54 -16.21 -11.17
CA LEU A 178 -17.82 -15.85 -10.54
C LEU A 178 -18.82 -15.29 -11.56
N GLU A 179 -18.37 -14.40 -12.45
CA GLU A 179 -19.20 -13.87 -13.52
C GLU A 179 -19.77 -14.98 -14.43
N SER A 180 -18.93 -15.95 -14.82
CA SER A 180 -19.38 -17.09 -15.64
C SER A 180 -20.46 -17.94 -14.94
N ARG A 181 -20.40 -18.06 -13.61
CA ARG A 181 -21.42 -18.79 -12.83
C ARG A 181 -22.73 -18.01 -12.73
N CYS A 182 -22.67 -16.69 -12.76
CA CYS A 182 -23.83 -15.81 -12.65
C CYS A 182 -24.58 -15.56 -13.97
N ARG A 183 -24.05 -16.05 -15.09
CA ARG A 183 -24.68 -15.93 -16.43
C ARG A 183 -25.46 -17.19 -16.85
N LYS A 184 -25.47 -18.24 -16.01
CA LYS A 184 -26.20 -19.51 -16.26
C LYS A 184 -27.58 -19.45 -15.63
#